data_AF-A0A2P4Y3Y9-F1
#
_entry.id   AF-A0A2P4Y3Y9-F1
#
_cell.length_a   1.000
_cell.length_b   1.000
_cell.length_c   1.000
_cell.angle_alpha   90.00
_cell.angle_beta   90.00
_cell.angle_gamma   90.00
#
_symmetry.space_group_name_H-M   'P 1'
#
loop_
_entity.id
_entity.type
_entity.pdbx_description
1 polymer ?
#
loop_
_entity_poly.entity_id
_entity_poly.type
_entity_poly.pdbx_seq_one_letter_code
_entity_poly.pdbx_strand_id
1 'polypeptide(L)'
;MEKTRKRGRGVGPRLNDLQRLEIIHKHKTSFPPVSLRQLARDFGVDEKSIRRIINAAADIEARASSSAVLNMRAHVHRRPTPRFPELEKTLALWIDARERAKADISPSVIIDKAKLVARSMGISPDAFKASWGWYDKFSKRYGIRT
;
A
#
# COMPACT_ATOMS: atom_id res chain seq x y z
N MET A 1 -40.03 8.44 -3.77
CA MET A 1 -38.80 8.76 -4.52
C MET A 1 -37.74 9.21 -3.52
N GLU A 2 -36.81 8.33 -3.15
CA GLU A 2 -35.77 8.66 -2.16
C GLU A 2 -34.66 9.50 -2.81
N LYS A 3 -34.54 10.75 -2.37
CA LYS A 3 -33.50 11.67 -2.84
C LYS A 3 -32.14 11.19 -2.33
N THR A 4 -31.33 10.58 -3.20
CA THR A 4 -29.94 10.24 -2.90
C THR A 4 -29.15 11.52 -2.62
N ARG A 5 -28.95 11.84 -1.34
CA ARG A 5 -28.11 12.97 -0.90
C ARG A 5 -26.71 12.80 -1.51
N LYS A 6 -26.28 13.75 -2.34
CA LYS A 6 -24.92 13.78 -2.89
C LYS A 6 -23.94 13.90 -1.72
N ARG A 7 -23.19 12.83 -1.45
CA ARG A 7 -22.14 12.81 -0.43
C ARG A 7 -21.03 13.78 -0.83
N GLY A 8 -20.58 14.62 0.11
CA GLY A 8 -19.45 15.53 -0.10
C GLY A 8 -18.16 14.78 -0.46
N ARG A 9 -17.17 15.45 -1.04
CA ARG A 9 -15.86 14.82 -1.33
C ARG A 9 -15.27 14.28 -0.03
N GLY A 10 -14.89 13.01 -0.01
CA GLY A 10 -14.32 12.34 1.17
C GLY A 10 -15.36 11.85 2.18
N VAL A 11 -16.66 11.98 1.90
CA VAL A 11 -17.75 11.45 2.75
C VAL A 11 -18.05 10.01 2.33
N GLY A 12 -17.56 9.06 3.12
CA GLY A 12 -17.78 7.62 2.94
C GLY A 12 -16.75 6.78 3.71
N PRO A 13 -17.06 5.53 4.03
CA PRO A 13 -16.13 4.63 4.71
C PRO A 13 -14.86 4.45 3.88
N ARG A 14 -13.70 4.51 4.54
CA ARG A 14 -12.41 4.29 3.88
C ARG A 14 -12.20 2.78 3.76
N LEU A 15 -12.28 2.26 2.54
CA LEU A 15 -12.05 0.83 2.32
C LEU A 15 -10.61 0.45 2.63
N ASN A 16 -10.39 -0.62 3.39
CA ASN A 16 -9.07 -1.23 3.59
C ASN A 16 -8.74 -2.22 2.45
N ASP A 17 -7.52 -2.75 2.41
CA ASP A 17 -7.12 -3.68 1.35
C ASP A 17 -7.93 -5.00 1.36
N LEU A 18 -8.41 -5.46 2.53
CA LEU A 18 -9.29 -6.63 2.62
C LEU A 18 -10.64 -6.39 1.93
N GLN A 19 -11.29 -5.27 2.22
CA GLN A 19 -12.56 -4.91 1.60
C GLN A 19 -12.39 -4.70 0.09
N ARG A 20 -11.26 -4.14 -0.35
CA ARG A 20 -10.96 -4.00 -1.79
C ARG A 20 -10.80 -5.37 -2.46
N LEU A 21 -10.10 -6.30 -1.83
CA LEU A 21 -9.96 -7.68 -2.33
C LEU A 21 -11.31 -8.40 -2.37
N GLU A 22 -12.15 -8.23 -1.35
CA GLU A 22 -13.50 -8.80 -1.31
C GLU A 22 -14.37 -8.27 -2.46
N ILE A 23 -14.31 -6.96 -2.73
CA ILE A 23 -15.00 -6.34 -3.89
C ILE A 23 -14.53 -6.97 -5.20
N ILE A 24 -13.21 -7.12 -5.38
CA ILE A 24 -12.63 -7.72 -6.59
C ILE A 24 -13.06 -9.18 -6.74
N HIS A 25 -13.00 -9.95 -5.65
CA HIS A 25 -13.40 -11.35 -5.63
C HIS A 25 -14.89 -11.52 -5.96
N LYS A 26 -15.78 -10.76 -5.29
CA LYS A 26 -17.23 -10.78 -5.59
C LYS A 26 -17.53 -10.41 -7.05
N HIS A 27 -16.81 -9.44 -7.61
CA HIS A 27 -17.01 -9.06 -9.01
C HIS A 27 -16.52 -10.13 -10.00
N LYS A 28 -15.41 -10.84 -9.69
CA LYS A 28 -14.81 -11.87 -10.56
C LYS A 28 -15.49 -13.24 -10.47
N THR A 29 -15.94 -13.64 -9.28
CA THR A 29 -16.44 -15.00 -9.01
C THR A 29 -17.93 -15.16 -9.34
N SER A 30 -18.72 -14.08 -9.34
CA SER A 30 -20.15 -14.17 -9.63
C SER A 30 -20.46 -14.26 -11.12
N PHE A 31 -21.30 -15.22 -11.49
CA PHE A 31 -21.89 -15.33 -12.83
C PHE A 31 -23.44 -15.35 -12.71
N PRO A 32 -24.16 -14.30 -13.16
CA PRO A 32 -23.65 -13.08 -13.80
C PRO A 32 -22.92 -12.14 -12.82
N PRO A 33 -22.04 -11.25 -13.31
CA PRO A 33 -21.27 -10.34 -12.46
C PRO A 33 -22.18 -9.43 -11.63
N VAL A 34 -21.86 -9.28 -10.34
CA VAL A 34 -22.60 -8.35 -9.48
C VAL A 34 -22.43 -6.93 -10.01
N SER A 35 -23.55 -6.23 -10.23
CA SER A 35 -23.51 -4.86 -10.73
C SER A 35 -22.69 -3.95 -9.81
N LEU A 36 -21.93 -3.02 -10.39
CA LEU A 36 -21.11 -2.06 -9.64
C LEU A 36 -21.95 -1.21 -8.66
N ARG A 37 -23.22 -0.96 -9.00
CA ARG A 37 -24.18 -0.26 -8.16
C ARG A 37 -24.60 -1.07 -6.93
N GLN A 38 -24.71 -2.39 -7.08
CA GLN A 38 -24.97 -3.27 -5.94
C GLN A 38 -23.78 -3.27 -4.99
N LEU A 39 -22.56 -3.51 -5.51
CA LEU A 39 -21.33 -3.46 -4.71
C LEU A 39 -21.15 -2.10 -4.01
N ALA A 40 -21.49 -0.99 -4.67
CA ALA A 40 -21.43 0.34 -4.07
C ALA A 40 -22.39 0.50 -2.87
N ARG A 41 -23.59 -0.10 -2.95
CA ARG A 41 -24.57 -0.10 -1.85
C ARG A 41 -24.09 -0.98 -0.69
N ASP A 42 -23.64 -2.18 -0.99
CA ASP A 42 -23.19 -3.16 0.01
C ASP A 42 -22.02 -2.63 0.84
N PHE A 43 -21.06 -1.95 0.20
CA PHE A 43 -19.89 -1.38 0.86
C PHE A 43 -20.07 0.09 1.28
N GLY A 44 -21.26 0.67 1.05
CA GLY A 44 -21.54 2.07 1.40
C GLY A 44 -20.61 3.08 0.72
N VAL A 45 -20.13 2.83 -0.50
CA VAL A 45 -19.25 3.73 -1.27
C VAL A 45 -19.91 4.19 -2.57
N ASP A 46 -19.26 5.07 -3.33
CA ASP A 46 -19.75 5.48 -4.66
C ASP A 46 -19.37 4.46 -5.75
N GLU A 47 -20.22 4.34 -6.78
CA GLU A 47 -19.98 3.46 -7.93
C GLU A 47 -18.62 3.76 -8.62
N LYS A 48 -18.22 5.05 -8.66
CA LYS A 48 -16.92 5.48 -9.21
C LYS A 48 -15.74 5.01 -8.36
N SER A 49 -15.91 4.78 -7.07
CA SER A 49 -14.90 4.18 -6.18
C SER A 49 -14.79 2.69 -6.42
N ILE A 50 -15.91 1.97 -6.56
CA ILE A 50 -15.90 0.55 -6.96
C ILE A 50 -15.20 0.38 -8.32
N ARG A 51 -15.55 1.20 -9.31
CA ARG A 51 -14.89 1.17 -10.63
C ARG A 51 -13.39 1.41 -10.55
N ARG A 52 -12.94 2.36 -9.72
CA ARG A 52 -11.50 2.60 -9.47
C ARG A 52 -10.81 1.40 -8.84
N ILE A 53 -11.47 0.71 -7.91
CA ILE A 53 -10.93 -0.49 -7.26
C ILE A 53 -10.77 -1.62 -8.28
N ILE A 54 -11.77 -1.85 -9.12
CA ILE A 54 -11.73 -2.89 -10.17
C ILE A 54 -10.64 -2.58 -11.20
N ASN A 55 -10.51 -1.32 -11.63
CA ASN A 55 -9.45 -0.93 -12.56
C ASN A 55 -8.04 -1.09 -11.97
N ALA A 56 -7.90 -0.95 -10.65
CA ALA A 56 -6.64 -1.15 -9.94
C ALA A 56 -6.48 -2.59 -9.39
N ALA A 57 -7.32 -3.55 -9.83
CA ALA A 57 -7.38 -4.88 -9.25
C ALA A 57 -6.04 -5.62 -9.33
N ALA A 58 -5.36 -5.58 -10.47
CA ALA A 58 -4.06 -6.23 -10.66
C ALA A 58 -3.03 -5.75 -9.64
N ASP A 59 -2.94 -4.43 -9.41
CA ASP A 59 -2.02 -3.89 -8.41
C ASP A 59 -2.45 -4.23 -6.98
N ILE A 60 -3.77 -4.29 -6.70
CA ILE A 60 -4.29 -4.67 -5.39
C ILE A 60 -3.97 -6.14 -5.09
N GLU A 61 -4.14 -7.03 -6.07
CA GLU A 61 -3.85 -8.46 -5.97
C GLU A 61 -2.35 -8.71 -5.83
N ALA A 62 -1.51 -8.11 -6.69
CA ALA A 62 -0.05 -8.23 -6.61
C ALA A 62 0.50 -7.76 -5.25
N ARG A 63 -0.10 -6.70 -4.67
CA ARG A 63 0.23 -6.26 -3.31
C ARG A 63 -0.18 -7.28 -2.25
N ALA A 64 -1.35 -7.91 -2.40
CA ALA A 64 -1.89 -8.87 -1.45
C ALA A 64 -1.10 -10.19 -1.40
N SER A 65 -0.52 -10.62 -2.52
CA SER A 65 0.23 -11.88 -2.64
C SER A 65 1.59 -11.89 -1.92
N SER A 66 2.11 -10.74 -1.49
CA SER A 66 3.34 -10.70 -0.68
C SER A 66 3.01 -11.16 0.77
N SER A 67 3.48 -12.34 1.15
CA SER A 67 2.98 -13.11 2.31
C SER A 67 3.13 -12.43 3.70
N ALA A 68 4.10 -11.53 3.90
CA ALA A 68 4.29 -10.80 5.17
C ALA A 68 3.29 -9.64 5.41
N VAL A 69 2.43 -9.37 4.42
CA VAL A 69 1.61 -8.16 4.31
C VAL A 69 0.25 -8.31 4.98
N LEU A 70 -0.36 -9.50 4.93
CA LEU A 70 -1.76 -9.66 5.31
C LEU A 70 -2.02 -9.45 6.80
N ASN A 71 -1.12 -9.94 7.69
CA ASN A 71 -1.39 -9.95 9.13
C ASN A 71 -1.14 -8.59 9.80
N MET A 72 -0.24 -7.76 9.27
CA MET A 72 0.02 -6.40 9.77
C MET A 72 -0.78 -5.31 9.03
N ARG A 73 -1.33 -5.59 7.84
CA ARG A 73 -1.77 -4.55 6.89
C ARG A 73 -3.26 -4.63 6.52
N ALA A 74 -4.02 -5.53 7.14
CA ALA A 74 -5.48 -5.62 7.06
C ALA A 74 -6.21 -4.31 7.41
N HIS A 75 -5.62 -3.45 8.25
CA HIS A 75 -6.25 -2.21 8.73
C HIS A 75 -5.72 -0.92 8.06
N VAL A 76 -4.86 -1.02 7.04
CA VAL A 76 -4.27 0.16 6.39
C VAL A 76 -5.18 0.70 5.29
N HIS A 77 -5.77 1.88 5.51
CA HIS A 77 -6.70 2.52 4.57
C HIS A 77 -6.01 3.22 3.38
N ARG A 78 -4.74 3.64 3.55
CA ARG A 78 -3.91 4.29 2.53
C ARG A 78 -2.45 3.92 2.75
N ARG A 79 -1.73 3.55 1.69
CA ARG A 79 -0.27 3.63 1.68
C ARG A 79 0.11 5.03 1.20
N PRO A 80 0.85 5.82 1.99
CA PRO A 80 1.50 7.01 1.46
C PRO A 80 2.46 6.57 0.37
N THR A 81 2.27 7.04 -0.86
CA THR A 81 3.23 6.83 -1.94
C THR A 81 4.60 7.33 -1.45
N PRO A 82 5.64 6.47 -1.47
CA PRO A 82 6.96 6.91 -1.08
C PRO A 82 7.41 8.03 -2.02
N ARG A 83 8.08 9.06 -1.47
CA ARG A 83 8.60 10.18 -2.26
C ARG A 83 9.67 9.70 -3.26
N PHE A 84 10.36 8.61 -2.92
CA PHE A 84 11.42 8.01 -3.73
C PHE A 84 11.16 6.48 -3.83
N PRO A 85 10.23 6.03 -4.70
CA PRO A 85 9.87 4.62 -4.81
C PRO A 85 11.03 3.72 -5.22
N GLU A 86 11.85 4.17 -6.19
CA GLU A 86 13.01 3.41 -6.65
C GLU A 86 14.06 3.22 -5.54
N LEU A 87 14.31 4.27 -4.75
CA LEU A 87 15.21 4.19 -3.59
C LEU A 87 14.71 3.16 -2.58
N GLU A 88 13.43 3.22 -2.20
CA GLU A 88 12.87 2.29 -1.22
C GLU A 88 12.85 0.84 -1.75
N LYS A 89 12.65 0.65 -3.06
CA LYS A 89 12.72 -0.66 -3.72
C LYS A 89 14.14 -1.23 -3.68
N THR A 90 15.15 -0.44 -4.05
CA THR A 90 16.56 -0.88 -3.99
C THR A 90 16.97 -1.21 -2.55
N LEU A 91 16.52 -0.42 -1.59
CA LEU A 91 16.82 -0.66 -0.18
C LEU A 91 16.14 -1.93 0.34
N ALA A 92 14.88 -2.17 -0.02
CA ALA A 92 14.15 -3.38 0.35
C ALA A 92 14.84 -4.65 -0.19
N LEU A 93 15.25 -4.65 -1.46
CA LEU A 93 16.00 -5.76 -2.05
C LEU A 93 17.32 -6.05 -1.30
N TRP A 94 17.99 -5.01 -0.82
CA TRP A 94 19.21 -5.15 -0.02
C TRP A 94 18.92 -5.72 1.37
N ILE A 95 17.83 -5.30 2.02
CA ILE A 95 17.39 -5.86 3.31
C ILE A 95 17.02 -7.34 3.14
N ASP A 96 16.23 -7.69 2.13
CA ASP A 96 15.84 -9.07 1.83
C ASP A 96 17.07 -9.98 1.56
N ALA A 97 18.12 -9.44 0.96
CA ALA A 97 19.38 -10.18 0.77
C ALA A 97 20.13 -10.39 2.09
N ARG A 98 20.14 -9.40 2.98
CA ARG A 98 20.77 -9.47 4.32
C ARG A 98 20.01 -10.38 5.28
N GLU A 99 18.68 -10.34 5.27
CA GLU A 99 17.83 -11.22 6.09
C GLU A 99 18.02 -12.68 5.69
N ARG A 100 18.12 -12.98 4.38
CA ARG A 100 18.48 -14.33 3.89
C ARG A 100 19.86 -14.78 4.35
N ALA A 101 20.79 -13.85 4.56
CA ALA A 101 22.11 -14.12 5.12
C ALA A 101 22.12 -14.25 6.66
N LYS A 102 20.94 -14.22 7.32
CA LYS A 102 20.77 -14.26 8.79
C LYS A 102 21.62 -13.22 9.54
N ALA A 103 21.82 -12.06 8.93
CA ALA A 103 22.55 -10.98 9.56
C ALA A 103 21.57 -9.99 10.19
N ASP A 104 21.73 -9.75 11.50
CA ASP A 104 20.96 -8.72 12.20
C ASP A 104 21.30 -7.34 11.63
N ILE A 105 20.27 -6.61 11.21
CA ILE A 105 20.42 -5.26 10.66
C ILE A 105 19.84 -4.26 11.65
N SER A 106 20.70 -3.45 12.26
CA SER A 106 20.24 -2.35 13.10
C SER A 106 19.60 -1.24 12.25
N PRO A 107 18.61 -0.51 12.78
CA PRO A 107 17.98 0.63 12.09
C PRO A 107 18.97 1.68 11.57
N SER A 108 20.07 1.92 12.30
CA SER A 108 21.14 2.84 11.88
C SER A 108 21.78 2.43 10.56
N VAL A 109 22.05 1.14 10.38
CA VAL A 109 22.64 0.58 9.15
C VAL A 109 21.69 0.77 7.96
N ILE A 110 20.38 0.60 8.19
CA ILE A 110 19.35 0.84 7.17
C ILE A 110 19.33 2.32 6.76
N ILE A 111 19.38 3.23 7.73
CA ILE A 111 19.42 4.68 7.49
C ILE A 111 20.66 5.07 6.68
N ASP A 112 21.84 4.56 7.06
CA ASP A 112 23.08 4.90 6.36
C ASP A 112 23.15 4.29 4.97
N LYS A 113 22.64 3.07 4.79
CA LYS A 113 22.48 2.46 3.47
C LYS A 113 21.51 3.27 2.61
N ALA A 114 20.40 3.77 3.17
CA ALA A 114 19.44 4.59 2.45
C ALA A 114 20.09 5.89 1.92
N LYS A 115 20.92 6.55 2.73
CA LYS A 115 21.69 7.74 2.29
C LYS A 115 22.67 7.40 1.17
N LEU A 116 23.34 6.24 1.24
CA LEU A 116 24.25 5.79 0.19
C LEU A 116 23.51 5.54 -1.13
N VAL A 117 22.36 4.86 -1.06
CA VAL A 117 21.51 4.60 -2.23
C VAL A 117 21.01 5.93 -2.83
N ALA A 118 20.58 6.88 -1.98
CA ALA A 118 20.19 8.22 -2.42
C ALA A 118 21.31 8.91 -3.22
N ARG A 119 22.53 8.91 -2.68
CA ARG A 119 23.69 9.49 -3.37
C ARG A 119 23.97 8.81 -4.70
N SER A 120 23.90 7.48 -4.76
CA SER A 120 24.10 6.74 -6.03
C SER A 120 23.03 7.04 -7.08
N MET A 121 21.83 7.46 -6.66
CA MET A 121 20.74 7.85 -7.54
C MET A 121 20.75 9.36 -7.88
N GLY A 122 21.79 10.10 -7.47
CA GLY A 122 21.87 11.54 -7.69
C GLY A 122 20.92 12.37 -6.83
N ILE A 123 20.36 11.81 -5.76
CA ILE A 123 19.46 12.52 -4.85
C ILE A 123 20.32 13.28 -3.84
N SER A 124 20.17 14.61 -3.83
CA SER A 124 20.87 15.48 -2.87
C SER A 124 20.50 15.14 -1.41
N PRO A 125 21.44 15.22 -0.46
CA PRO A 125 21.17 15.06 0.97
C PRO A 125 20.12 16.05 1.51
N ASP A 126 19.93 17.20 0.86
CA ASP A 126 18.87 18.15 1.21
C ASP A 126 17.47 17.63 0.81
N ALA A 127 17.40 16.88 -0.29
CA ALA A 127 16.17 16.27 -0.78
C ALA A 127 15.80 14.99 -0.02
N PHE A 128 16.79 14.24 0.45
CA PHE A 128 16.60 13.00 1.20
C PHE A 128 17.54 12.88 2.41
N LYS A 129 16.99 13.19 3.60
CA LYS A 129 17.73 13.17 4.87
C LYS A 129 17.80 11.80 5.55
N ALA A 130 17.03 10.82 5.08
CA ALA A 130 16.86 9.50 5.73
C ALA A 130 16.61 9.62 7.25
N SER A 131 15.69 10.50 7.66
CA SER A 131 15.40 10.73 9.09
C SER A 131 14.75 9.51 9.76
N TRP A 132 14.79 9.46 11.08
CA TRP A 132 14.06 8.45 11.87
C TRP A 132 12.56 8.38 11.53
N GLY A 133 11.93 9.54 11.27
CA GLY A 133 10.53 9.57 10.85
C GLY A 133 10.29 9.04 9.44
N TRP A 134 11.29 9.06 8.56
CA TRP A 134 11.23 8.34 7.29
C TRP A 134 11.42 6.83 7.51
N TYR A 135 12.38 6.43 8.34
CA TYR A 135 12.62 5.03 8.70
C TYR A 135 11.39 4.37 9.31
N ASP A 136 10.72 5.00 10.28
CA ASP A 136 9.48 4.47 10.89
C ASP A 136 8.37 4.24 9.85
N LYS A 137 8.24 5.12 8.86
CA LYS A 137 7.28 4.94 7.77
C LYS A 137 7.73 3.84 6.81
N PHE A 138 9.02 3.75 6.52
CA PHE A 138 9.61 2.72 5.67
C PHE A 138 9.46 1.34 6.30
N SER A 139 9.80 1.15 7.58
CA SER A 139 9.64 -0.12 8.30
C SER A 139 8.18 -0.56 8.31
N LYS A 140 7.24 0.35 8.58
CA LYS A 140 5.78 0.06 8.48
C LYS A 140 5.35 -0.31 7.06
N ARG A 141 5.90 0.33 6.02
CA ARG A 141 5.58 0.02 4.61
C ARG A 141 6.07 -1.36 4.19
N TYR A 142 7.28 -1.73 4.60
CA TYR A 142 7.95 -2.96 4.19
C TYR A 142 7.78 -4.11 5.18
N GLY A 143 7.22 -3.86 6.36
CA GLY A 143 6.99 -4.89 7.39
C GLY A 143 8.28 -5.34 8.08
N ILE A 144 9.31 -4.50 8.06
CA ILE A 144 10.61 -4.79 8.66
C ILE A 144 10.43 -4.75 10.17
N ARG A 145 10.66 -5.89 10.82
CA ARG A 145 10.73 -6.00 12.28
C ARG A 145 12.21 -5.96 12.67
N THR A 146 12.72 -4.76 12.91
CA THR A 146 14.00 -4.57 13.63
C THR A 146 13.74 -4.46 15.12
#